data_AF-A0AAJ2V9P3-F1
#
_entry.id   AF-A0AAJ2V9P3-F1
#
_cell.length_a   1.000
_cell.length_b   1.000
_cell.length_c   1.000
_cell.angle_alpha   90.00
_cell.angle_beta   90.00
_cell.angle_gamma   90.00
#
_symmetry.space_group_name_H-M   'P 1'
#
loop_
_entity.id
_entity.type
_entity.pdbx_description
1 polymer ?
#
loop_
_entity_poly.entity_id
_entity_poly.type
_entity_poly.pdbx_seq_one_letter_code
_entity_poly.pdbx_strand_id
1 'polypeptide(L)'
;MNHTHKKPLPGTTVHYIDARAAVDALSPGAWARLPYTARVHAENLVRRADPAQLDGYLLQLIERRRDIDFPWYPVRVVCHDILGQTALVDLAGLRDA
;
A
#
# COMPACT_ATOMS: atom_id res chain seq x y z
N MET A 1 0.70 10.79 -4.19
CA MET A 1 -0.48 10.05 -3.70
C MET A 1 -1.40 9.82 -4.88
N ASN A 2 -1.94 8.61 -5.02
CA ASN A 2 -2.75 8.27 -6.18
C ASN A 2 -4.20 8.70 -5.97
N HIS A 3 -4.80 9.32 -7.00
CA HIS A 3 -6.16 9.87 -6.92
C HIS A 3 -7.19 9.08 -7.75
N THR A 4 -6.75 8.25 -8.69
CA THR A 4 -7.60 7.54 -9.68
C THR A 4 -8.70 6.68 -9.05
N HIS A 5 -8.45 6.10 -7.88
CA HIS A 5 -9.41 5.25 -7.16
C HIS A 5 -9.93 5.87 -5.86
N LYS A 6 -9.75 7.17 -5.68
CA LYS A 6 -10.21 7.87 -4.47
C LYS A 6 -11.72 8.07 -4.53
N LYS A 7 -12.46 7.56 -3.54
CA LYS A 7 -13.91 7.68 -3.43
C LYS A 7 -14.31 8.34 -2.11
N PRO A 8 -15.37 9.16 -2.08
CA PRO A 8 -15.90 9.69 -0.83
C PRO A 8 -16.47 8.54 0.02
N LEU A 9 -16.25 8.60 1.33
CA LEU A 9 -16.93 7.69 2.26
C LEU A 9 -18.32 8.28 2.60
N PRO A 10 -19.43 7.56 2.33
CA PRO A 10 -20.79 8.09 2.49
C PRO A 10 -21.03 8.67 3.89
N GLY A 11 -21.65 9.87 3.94
CA GLY A 11 -21.97 10.55 5.20
C GLY A 11 -20.78 11.19 5.91
N THR A 12 -19.62 11.28 5.28
CA THR A 12 -18.41 11.89 5.86
C THR A 12 -17.70 12.83 4.88
N THR A 13 -16.75 13.62 5.37
CA THR A 13 -15.85 14.44 4.55
C THR A 13 -14.58 13.68 4.12
N VAL A 14 -14.38 12.47 4.64
CA VAL A 14 -13.18 11.67 4.36
C VAL A 14 -13.37 10.82 3.11
N HIS A 15 -12.25 10.39 2.55
CA HIS A 15 -12.20 9.59 1.33
C HIS A 15 -11.43 8.29 1.61
N TYR A 16 -11.74 7.25 0.85
CA TYR A 16 -11.01 5.99 0.85
C TYR A 16 -10.49 5.66 -0.56
N ILE A 17 -9.54 4.73 -0.63
CA ILE A 17 -9.03 4.20 -1.89
C ILE A 17 -9.77 2.90 -2.21
N ASP A 18 -10.47 2.88 -3.35
CA ASP A 18 -11.18 1.70 -3.83
C ASP A 18 -10.23 0.74 -4.54
N ALA A 19 -9.50 -0.04 -3.73
CA ALA A 19 -8.59 -1.06 -4.21
C ALA A 19 -9.30 -2.20 -4.97
N ARG A 20 -10.59 -2.45 -4.69
CA ARG A 20 -11.38 -3.43 -5.44
C ARG A 20 -11.53 -3.00 -6.89
N ALA A 21 -11.90 -1.75 -7.13
CA ALA A 21 -12.02 -1.22 -8.48
C ALA A 21 -10.70 -1.31 -9.25
N ALA A 22 -9.56 -1.06 -8.60
CA ALA A 22 -8.23 -1.21 -9.22
C ALA A 22 -7.93 -2.67 -9.60
N VAL A 23 -8.15 -3.61 -8.66
CA VAL A 23 -7.89 -5.05 -8.89
C VAL A 23 -8.82 -5.63 -9.96
N ASP A 24 -10.12 -5.34 -9.89
CA ASP A 24 -11.10 -5.91 -10.82
C ASP A 24 -11.02 -5.27 -12.22
N ALA A 25 -10.41 -4.08 -12.35
CA ALA A 25 -10.08 -3.50 -13.65
C ALA A 25 -8.98 -4.29 -14.39
N LEU A 26 -8.05 -4.92 -13.65
CA LEU A 26 -7.00 -5.78 -14.23
C LEU A 26 -7.49 -7.20 -14.48
N SER A 27 -8.23 -7.78 -13.54
CA SER A 27 -8.79 -9.12 -13.67
C SER A 27 -10.17 -9.16 -13.02
N PRO A 28 -11.27 -9.13 -13.81
CA PRO A 28 -12.62 -9.15 -13.28
C PRO A 28 -12.87 -10.30 -12.30
N GLY A 29 -13.41 -9.98 -11.11
CA GLY A 29 -13.72 -10.95 -10.06
C GLY A 29 -12.49 -11.49 -9.30
N ALA A 30 -11.29 -10.94 -9.54
CA ALA A 30 -10.11 -11.29 -8.77
C ALA A 30 -10.24 -10.88 -7.31
N TRP A 31 -10.83 -9.72 -7.02
CA TRP A 31 -10.93 -9.20 -5.65
C TRP A 31 -11.61 -10.19 -4.68
N ALA A 32 -12.68 -10.83 -5.14
CA ALA A 32 -13.44 -11.79 -4.35
C ALA A 32 -12.60 -13.00 -3.92
N ARG A 33 -11.59 -13.38 -4.73
CA ARG A 33 -10.71 -14.54 -4.52
C ARG A 33 -9.45 -14.21 -3.73
N LEU A 34 -9.11 -12.93 -3.57
CA LEU A 34 -7.93 -12.52 -2.80
C LEU A 34 -8.10 -12.82 -1.31
N PRO A 35 -7.05 -13.37 -0.64
CA PRO A 35 -7.04 -13.45 0.82
C PRO A 35 -7.04 -12.04 1.42
N TYR A 36 -7.53 -11.91 2.65
CA TYR A 36 -7.70 -10.60 3.28
C TYR A 36 -6.39 -9.82 3.43
N THR A 37 -5.28 -10.51 3.68
CA THR A 37 -3.93 -9.92 3.72
C THR A 37 -3.53 -9.27 2.40
N ALA A 38 -3.79 -9.95 1.26
CA ALA A 38 -3.54 -9.39 -0.06
C ALA A 38 -4.44 -8.19 -0.38
N ARG A 39 -5.66 -8.15 0.15
CA ARG A 39 -6.56 -6.98 0.01
C ARG A 39 -5.99 -5.74 0.71
N VAL A 40 -5.41 -5.92 1.91
CA VAL A 40 -4.72 -4.84 2.63
C VAL A 40 -3.49 -4.36 1.85
N HIS A 41 -2.69 -5.28 1.29
CA HIS A 41 -1.53 -4.92 0.48
C HIS A 41 -1.94 -4.23 -0.83
N ALA A 42 -3.01 -4.69 -1.48
CA ALA A 42 -3.55 -4.05 -2.69
C ALA A 42 -3.94 -2.58 -2.42
N GLU A 43 -4.67 -2.28 -1.34
CA GLU A 43 -4.97 -0.88 -0.99
C GLU A 43 -3.69 -0.06 -0.78
N ASN A 44 -2.73 -0.64 -0.07
CA ASN A 44 -1.47 0.02 0.24
C ASN A 44 -0.71 0.42 -1.03
N LEU A 45 -0.65 -0.48 -2.01
CA LEU A 45 -0.06 -0.24 -3.32
C LEU A 45 -0.86 0.79 -4.11
N VAL A 46 -2.18 0.61 -4.24
CA VAL A 46 -3.04 1.53 -4.99
C VAL A 46 -2.93 2.96 -4.46
N ARG A 47 -2.77 3.13 -3.13
CA ARG A 47 -2.66 4.45 -2.51
C ARG A 47 -1.31 5.16 -2.73
N ARG A 48 -0.21 4.41 -2.76
CA ARG A 48 1.14 4.98 -2.58
C ARG A 48 2.23 4.53 -3.56
N ALA A 49 2.05 3.40 -4.24
CA ALA A 49 3.01 2.94 -5.23
C ALA A 49 3.07 3.88 -6.45
N ASP A 50 4.19 3.85 -7.16
CA ASP A 50 4.35 4.50 -8.45
C ASP A 50 3.28 3.98 -9.43
N PRO A 51 2.43 4.85 -10.01
CA PRO A 51 1.43 4.45 -10.99
C PRO A 51 1.99 3.65 -12.16
N ALA A 52 3.24 3.90 -12.58
CA ALA A 52 3.86 3.18 -13.69
C ALA A 52 4.15 1.70 -13.38
N GLN A 53 4.26 1.33 -12.10
CA GLN A 53 4.57 -0.04 -11.66
C GLN A 53 3.36 -0.74 -11.02
N LEU A 54 2.29 0.00 -10.72
CA LEU A 54 1.15 -0.47 -9.92
C LEU A 54 0.52 -1.75 -10.47
N ASP A 55 0.25 -1.80 -11.78
CA ASP A 55 -0.40 -2.96 -12.39
C ASP A 55 0.46 -4.21 -12.26
N GLY A 56 1.77 -4.09 -12.45
CA GLY A 56 2.72 -5.18 -12.27
C GLY A 56 2.68 -5.73 -10.83
N TYR A 57 2.66 -4.85 -9.83
CA TYR A 57 2.56 -5.24 -8.43
C TYR A 57 1.22 -5.89 -8.09
N LEU A 58 0.10 -5.35 -8.59
CA LEU A 58 -1.23 -5.93 -8.38
C LEU A 58 -1.36 -7.31 -9.03
N LEU A 59 -0.76 -7.52 -10.21
CA LEU A 59 -0.72 -8.83 -10.85
C LEU A 59 0.05 -9.87 -10.01
N GLN A 60 1.11 -9.48 -9.30
CA GLN A 60 1.77 -10.39 -8.35
C GLN A 60 0.80 -10.90 -7.27
N LEU A 61 -0.06 -10.02 -6.74
CA LEU A 61 -1.06 -10.39 -5.74
C LEU A 61 -2.20 -11.24 -6.33
N ILE A 62 -2.71 -10.87 -7.50
CA ILE A 62 -3.83 -11.53 -8.18
C ILE A 62 -3.45 -12.95 -8.60
N GLU A 63 -2.26 -13.11 -9.19
CA GLU A 63 -1.77 -14.36 -9.76
C GLU A 63 -0.92 -15.17 -8.77
N ARG A 64 -0.64 -14.62 -7.58
CA ARG A 64 0.24 -15.21 -6.55
C ARG A 64 1.66 -15.48 -7.05
N ARG A 65 2.19 -14.57 -7.86
CA ARG A 65 3.54 -14.62 -8.43
C ARG A 65 4.58 -14.05 -7.47
N ARG A 66 5.86 -14.32 -7.76
CA ARG A 66 7.02 -13.87 -6.97
C ARG A 66 8.15 -13.42 -7.89
N ASP A 67 7.77 -12.80 -8.99
CA ASP A 67 8.70 -12.53 -10.09
C ASP A 67 9.37 -11.16 -9.93
N ILE A 68 8.70 -10.24 -9.22
CA ILE A 68 9.22 -8.92 -8.89
C ILE A 68 8.98 -8.63 -7.41
N ASP A 69 9.93 -7.95 -6.79
CA ASP A 69 9.73 -7.36 -5.48
C ASP A 69 8.83 -6.12 -5.59
N PHE A 70 8.03 -5.87 -4.56
CA PHE A 70 7.14 -4.72 -4.54
C PHE A 70 7.03 -4.12 -3.14
N PRO A 71 6.80 -2.80 -3.05
CA PRO A 71 6.91 -2.08 -1.79
C PRO A 71 5.77 -2.40 -0.83
N TRP A 72 6.06 -2.25 0.46
CA TRP A 72 5.08 -2.14 1.53
C TRP A 72 5.27 -0.81 2.25
N TYR A 73 4.20 -0.05 2.37
CA TYR A 73 4.20 1.27 3.00
C TYR A 73 3.44 1.23 4.33
N PRO A 74 4.07 0.81 5.45
CA PRO A 74 3.37 0.70 6.73
C PRO A 74 2.78 2.05 7.15
N VAL A 75 1.59 2.00 7.76
CA VAL A 75 0.88 3.21 8.22
C VAL A 75 1.52 3.83 9.48
N ARG A 76 2.24 3.02 10.24
CA ARG A 76 2.94 3.39 11.47
C ARG A 76 4.10 2.44 11.72
N VAL A 77 5.11 2.93 12.40
CA VAL A 77 6.25 2.13 12.90
C VAL A 77 6.17 2.15 14.43
N VAL A 78 6.38 0.99 15.04
CA VAL A 78 6.48 0.87 16.50
C VAL A 78 7.92 0.55 16.82
N CYS A 79 8.57 1.44 17.56
CA CYS A 79 9.95 1.26 17.99
C CYS A 79 9.97 0.67 19.41
N HIS A 80 10.85 -0.30 19.65
CA HIS A 80 11.01 -0.93 20.96
C HIS A 80 12.36 -0.55 21.59
N ASP A 81 12.30 0.01 22.80
CA ASP A 81 13.43 0.31 23.68
C ASP A 81 14.70 0.80 22.95
N ILE A 82 15.83 0.09 23.11
CA ILE A 82 17.12 0.50 22.58
C ILE A 82 17.19 0.53 21.04
N LEU A 83 16.42 -0.33 20.36
CA LEU A 83 16.32 -0.32 18.90
C LEU A 83 15.54 0.91 18.39
N GLY A 84 14.68 1.49 19.22
CA GLY A 84 14.03 2.77 18.92
C GLY A 84 14.96 3.96 19.09
N GLN A 85 15.84 3.92 20.08
CA GLN A 85 16.78 5.01 20.35
C GLN A 85 17.79 5.16 19.21
N THR A 86 18.32 4.07 18.67
CA THR A 86 19.24 4.13 17.51
C THR A 86 18.59 4.83 16.32
N ALA A 87 17.34 4.47 15.99
CA ALA A 87 16.59 5.13 14.91
C ALA A 87 16.36 6.63 15.16
N LEU A 88 16.16 7.06 16.41
CA LEU A 88 16.01 8.47 16.76
C LEU A 88 17.33 9.24 16.67
N VAL A 89 18.45 8.60 17.05
CA VAL A 89 19.79 9.20 16.89
C VAL A 89 20.13 9.38 15.41
N ASP A 90 19.82 8.40 14.56
CA ASP A 90 20.02 8.52 13.11
C ASP A 90 19.19 9.69 12.53
N LEU A 91 17.93 9.83 12.96
CA LEU A 91 17.08 10.96 12.57
C LEU A 91 17.65 12.31 13.04
N ALA A 92 18.27 12.37 14.23
CA ALA A 92 18.95 13.57 14.71
C ALA A 92 20.18 13.89 13.85
N GLY A 93 20.97 12.88 13.47
CA GLY A 93 22.11 13.05 12.57
C GLY A 93 21.70 13.59 11.19
N LEU A 94 20.56 13.14 10.65
CA LEU A 94 20.00 13.65 9.39
C LEU A 94 19.51 15.11 9.49
N ARG A 95 19.23 15.62 10.69
CA ARG A 95 18.79 17.00 10.89
C ARG A 95 19.94 18.00 10.79
N ASP A 96 21.12 17.60 11.24
CA ASP A 96 22.30 18.46 11.32
C ASP A 96 23.17 18.40 10.06
N ALA A 97 22.89 17.48 9.14
CA ALA A 97 23.54 17.33 7.83
C ALA A 97 22.98 18.30 6.78
#